data_AF-A0A0B6YGA5-F1
#
_entry.id   AF-A0A0B6YGA5-F1
#
_cell.length_a   1.000
_cell.length_b   1.000
_cell.length_c   1.000
_cell.angle_alpha   90.00
_cell.angle_beta   90.00
_cell.angle_gamma   90.00
#
_symmetry.space_group_name_H-M   'P 1'
#
loop_
_entity.id
_entity.type
_entity.pdbx_description
1 polymer ?
#
loop_
_entity_poly.entity_id
_entity_poly.type
_entity_poly.pdbx_seq_one_letter_code
_entity_poly.pdbx_strand_id
1 'polypeptide(L)'
;KTIHKTLNPEWNESLTYYGVTEEDMLKKTLRLSVLDEDAFGFDFIGEFRVNLKKIKAQQTKNLSVYLEKQMLMEKDDDLIQIRGKLLLSLRYS
;
A
#
# COMPACT_ATOMS: atom_id res chain seq x y z
N LYS A 1 -7.84 6.40 7.98
CA LYS A 1 -7.69 6.56 9.45
C LYS A 1 -6.30 7.08 9.75
N THR A 2 -6.19 8.00 10.69
CA THR A 2 -4.93 8.57 11.15
C THR A 2 -4.63 8.10 12.57
N ILE A 3 -3.37 7.77 12.84
CA ILE A 3 -2.87 7.56 14.20
C ILE A 3 -1.94 8.72 14.50
N HIS A 4 -2.38 9.64 15.36
CA HIS A 4 -1.63 10.87 15.61
C HIS A 4 -0.37 10.62 16.45
N LYS A 5 0.66 11.45 16.21
CA LYS A 5 1.87 11.56 17.05
C LYS A 5 2.68 10.26 17.16
N THR A 6 2.83 9.52 16.05
CA THR A 6 3.72 8.34 16.00
C THR A 6 4.32 8.14 14.61
N LEU A 7 5.58 7.70 14.56
CA LEU A 7 6.24 7.24 13.32
C LEU A 7 6.05 5.73 13.08
N ASN A 8 5.51 5.01 14.07
CA ASN A 8 5.21 3.57 14.00
C ASN A 8 3.72 3.35 14.27
N PRO A 9 2.83 3.82 13.37
CA PRO A 9 1.40 3.65 13.53
C PRO A 9 0.99 2.18 13.48
N GLU A 10 0.14 1.77 14.41
CA GLU A 10 -0.56 0.49 14.38
C GLU A 10 -2.03 0.73 14.00
N TRP A 11 -2.35 0.52 12.74
CA TRP A 11 -3.73 0.66 12.27
C TRP A 11 -4.62 -0.51 12.70
N ASN A 12 -4.09 -1.74 12.58
CA ASN A 12 -4.79 -3.00 12.87
C ASN A 12 -6.19 -3.07 12.24
N GLU A 13 -6.32 -2.61 10.99
CA GLU A 13 -7.59 -2.55 10.27
C GLU A 13 -7.68 -3.58 9.15
N SER A 14 -8.90 -4.02 8.88
CA SER A 14 -9.23 -4.87 7.73
C SER A 14 -10.12 -4.08 6.76
N LEU A 15 -9.69 -3.99 5.50
CA LEU A 15 -10.45 -3.39 4.41
C LEU A 15 -10.96 -4.50 3.49
N THR A 16 -12.27 -4.52 3.24
CA THR A 16 -12.92 -5.52 2.37
C THR A 16 -13.51 -4.84 1.15
N TYR A 17 -13.10 -5.28 -0.04
CA TYR A 17 -13.63 -4.81 -1.32
C TYR A 17 -14.53 -5.89 -1.92
N TYR A 18 -15.80 -5.57 -2.11
CA TYR A 18 -16.77 -6.47 -2.73
C TYR A 18 -16.83 -6.28 -4.24
N GLY A 19 -17.24 -7.34 -4.96
CA GLY A 19 -17.42 -7.29 -6.42
C GLY A 19 -16.13 -7.37 -7.24
N VAL A 20 -15.00 -7.73 -6.63
CA VAL A 20 -13.75 -8.00 -7.36
C VAL A 20 -13.89 -9.31 -8.12
N THR A 21 -13.85 -9.23 -9.44
CA THR A 21 -14.01 -10.38 -10.34
C THR A 21 -12.69 -11.13 -10.57
N GLU A 22 -12.75 -12.34 -11.11
CA GLU A 22 -11.55 -13.07 -11.56
C GLU A 22 -10.77 -12.29 -12.63
N GLU A 23 -11.47 -11.59 -13.54
CA GLU A 23 -10.82 -10.74 -14.54
C GLU A 23 -10.04 -9.59 -13.89
N ASP A 24 -10.61 -8.99 -12.84
CA ASP A 24 -9.95 -7.96 -12.05
C ASP A 24 -8.69 -8.50 -11.37
N MET A 25 -8.76 -9.72 -10.83
CA MET A 25 -7.59 -10.36 -10.23
C MET A 25 -6.46 -10.56 -11.24
N LEU A 26 -6.76 -10.74 -12.53
CA LEU A 26 -5.75 -10.89 -13.58
C LEU A 26 -5.14 -9.57 -14.06
N LYS A 27 -5.92 -8.47 -14.02
CA LYS A 27 -5.57 -7.21 -14.69
C LYS A 27 -5.27 -6.04 -13.75
N LYS A 28 -5.90 -5.99 -12.58
CA LYS A 28 -5.83 -4.83 -11.68
C LYS A 28 -4.62 -4.90 -10.73
N THR A 29 -4.29 -3.72 -10.20
CA THR A 29 -3.25 -3.53 -9.20
C THR A 29 -3.88 -2.83 -8.00
N LEU A 30 -3.69 -3.39 -6.81
CA LEU A 30 -4.03 -2.71 -5.57
C LEU A 30 -2.90 -1.73 -5.22
N ARG A 31 -3.26 -0.48 -4.98
CA ARG A 31 -2.36 0.60 -4.57
C ARG A 31 -2.69 1.01 -3.14
N LEU A 32 -1.70 0.92 -2.26
CA LEU A 32 -1.78 1.36 -0.87
C LEU A 32 -0.89 2.58 -0.73
N SER A 33 -1.46 3.72 -0.38
CA SER A 33 -0.73 4.99 -0.21
C SER A 33 -0.79 5.38 1.27
N VAL A 34 0.36 5.80 1.81
CA VAL A 34 0.49 6.34 3.15
C VAL A 34 0.72 7.83 3.03
N LEU A 35 -0.10 8.60 3.75
CA LEU A 35 -0.03 10.04 3.82
C LEU A 35 0.11 10.45 5.28
N ASP A 36 0.81 11.56 5.53
CA ASP A 36 0.79 12.28 6.79
C ASP A 36 -0.41 13.22 6.82
N GLU A 37 -1.09 13.33 7.95
CA GLU A 37 -2.21 14.27 8.11
C GLU A 37 -1.73 15.47 8.93
N ASP A 38 -1.68 16.62 8.26
CA ASP A 38 -1.24 17.88 8.83
C ASP A 38 -2.38 18.90 8.90
N ALA A 39 -2.14 20.02 9.60
CA ALA A 39 -3.14 21.06 9.84
C ALA A 39 -3.80 21.63 8.56
N PHE A 40 -3.13 21.50 7.40
CA PHE A 40 -3.56 22.06 6.13
C PHE A 40 -3.82 21.01 5.04
N GLY A 41 -3.77 19.71 5.35
CA GLY A 41 -4.05 18.67 4.35
C GLY A 41 -3.35 17.34 4.62
N PHE A 42 -3.02 16.65 3.53
CA PHE A 42 -2.38 15.35 3.59
C PHE A 42 -1.12 15.33 2.71
N ASP A 43 0.02 15.06 3.33
CA ASP A 43 1.31 15.00 2.64
C ASP A 43 1.68 13.56 2.29
N PHE A 44 2.06 13.32 1.03
CA PHE A 44 2.36 11.97 0.56
C PHE A 44 3.71 11.47 1.09
N ILE A 45 3.68 10.38 1.86
CA ILE A 45 4.89 9.72 2.36
C ILE A 45 5.40 8.73 1.33
N GLY A 46 4.55 7.80 0.91
CA GLY A 46 4.93 6.73 -0.03
C GLY A 46 3.80 5.76 -0.33
N GLU A 47 4.03 4.88 -1.30
CA GLU A 47 3.04 3.88 -1.71
C GLU A 47 3.64 2.49 -1.92
N PHE A 48 2.77 1.49 -1.88
CA PHE A 48 3.07 0.13 -2.29
C PHE A 48 2.03 -0.35 -3.29
N ARG A 49 2.50 -1.00 -4.36
CA ARG A 49 1.65 -1.53 -5.44
C ARG A 49 1.78 -3.04 -5.52
N VAL A 50 0.65 -3.73 -5.53
CA VAL A 50 0.59 -5.19 -5.71
C VAL A 50 -0.33 -5.54 -6.87
N ASN A 51 0.25 -6.17 -7.89
CA ASN A 51 -0.54 -6.74 -8.97
C ASN A 51 -1.35 -7.93 -8.42
N LEU A 52 -2.67 -7.87 -8.58
CA LEU A 52 -3.59 -8.84 -7.97
C LEU A 52 -3.35 -10.27 -8.48
N LYS A 53 -2.77 -10.44 -9.66
CA LYS A 53 -2.46 -11.76 -10.24
C LYS A 53 -1.44 -12.56 -9.42
N LYS A 54 -0.73 -11.89 -8.50
CA LYS A 54 0.25 -12.50 -7.58
C LYS A 54 -0.39 -13.01 -6.28
N ILE A 55 -1.70 -12.86 -6.12
CA ILE A 55 -2.49 -13.32 -4.97
C ILE A 55 -3.22 -14.60 -5.39
N LYS A 56 -3.09 -15.64 -4.58
CA LYS A 56 -3.79 -16.91 -4.79
C LYS A 56 -5.11 -16.92 -4.01
N ALA A 57 -6.17 -17.41 -4.64
CA ALA A 57 -7.48 -17.56 -3.99
C ALA A 57 -7.36 -18.44 -2.73
N GLN A 58 -8.14 -18.09 -1.70
CA GLN A 58 -8.18 -18.73 -0.39
C GLN A 58 -6.85 -18.82 0.37
N GLN A 59 -5.83 -18.06 -0.04
CA GLN A 59 -4.56 -17.97 0.64
C GLN A 59 -4.34 -16.57 1.20
N THR A 60 -4.01 -16.48 2.49
CA THR A 60 -3.52 -15.24 3.08
C THR A 60 -2.05 -15.05 2.76
N LYS A 61 -1.70 -13.91 2.19
CA LYS A 61 -0.33 -13.50 1.90
C LYS A 61 0.08 -12.38 2.84
N ASN A 62 1.02 -12.66 3.74
CA ASN A 62 1.61 -11.67 4.64
C ASN A 62 2.79 -10.98 3.95
N LEU A 63 2.87 -9.66 4.07
CA LEU A 63 3.83 -8.81 3.37
C LEU A 63 4.41 -7.78 4.33
N SER A 64 5.74 -7.61 4.28
CA SER A 64 6.46 -6.52 4.94
C SER A 64 7.25 -5.78 3.86
N VAL A 65 6.78 -4.60 3.48
CA VAL A 65 7.18 -3.92 2.24
C VAL A 65 7.67 -2.52 2.52
N TYR A 66 8.67 -2.06 1.76
CA TYR A 66 9.11 -0.68 1.81
C TYR A 66 8.18 0.19 0.95
N LEU A 67 7.95 1.42 1.41
CA LEU A 67 7.19 2.41 0.65
C LEU A 67 8.05 3.03 -0.44
N GLU A 68 7.49 3.15 -1.63
CA GLU A 68 8.11 3.72 -2.81
C GLU A 68 7.64 5.17 -3.02
N LYS A 69 8.44 5.97 -3.72
CA LYS A 69 8.02 7.31 -4.21
C LYS A 69 6.88 7.13 -5.22
N GLN A 70 6.01 8.13 -5.32
CA GLN A 70 5.00 8.14 -6.37
C GLN A 70 5.73 8.13 -7.73
N MET A 71 5.36 7.20 -8.63
CA MET A 71 5.93 7.20 -9.98
C MET A 71 5.55 8.49 -10.71
N LEU A 72 6.49 9.45 -10.71
CA LEU A 72 6.57 10.56 -11.66
C LEU A 72 7.57 10.11 -12.74
N MET A 73 7.29 10.42 -14.01
CA MET A 73 8.05 9.91 -15.17
C MET A 73 9.46 10.52 -15.31
N GLU A 74 10.15 10.82 -14.22
CA GLU A 74 11.49 11.43 -14.25
C GLU A 74 12.50 10.48 -13.58
N LYS A 75 13.47 10.07 -14.39
CA LYS A 75 14.61 9.24 -14.02
C LYS A 75 15.59 10.11 -13.24
N ASP A 76 15.35 10.30 -11.95
CA ASP A 76 16.43 10.71 -11.06
C ASP A 76 17.07 9.48 -10.44
N ASP A 77 18.40 9.52 -10.42
CA ASP A 77 19.34 8.57 -9.83
C ASP A 77 19.27 8.62 -8.28
N ASP A 78 18.05 8.62 -7.75
CA ASP A 78 17.77 8.71 -6.32
C ASP A 78 18.03 7.34 -5.69
N LEU A 79 19.17 7.25 -5.01
CA LEU A 79 19.47 6.27 -3.96
C LEU A 79 18.17 5.89 -3.22
N ILE A 80 17.92 4.60 -3.05
CA ILE A 80 16.72 4.05 -2.39
C ILE A 80 16.52 4.73 -1.03
N GLN A 81 15.78 5.84 -0.99
CA GLN A 81 15.48 6.54 0.24
C GLN A 81 14.32 5.79 0.87
N ILE A 82 14.59 5.11 1.97
CA ILE A 82 13.58 4.36 2.72
C ILE A 82 12.58 5.38 3.29
N ARG A 83 11.38 5.44 2.70
CA ARG A 83 10.30 6.36 3.10
C ARG A 83 9.44 5.83 4.26
N GLY A 84 9.59 4.55 4.56
CA GLY A 84 8.81 3.84 5.57
C GLY A 84 8.63 2.38 5.18
N LYS A 85 8.05 1.61 6.09
CA LYS A 85 7.75 0.20 5.90
C LYS A 85 6.32 -0.08 6.33
N LEU A 86 5.61 -0.89 5.56
CA LEU A 86 4.24 -1.30 5.82
C LEU A 86 4.17 -2.81 6.03
N LEU A 87 3.52 -3.23 7.11
CA LEU A 87 3.17 -4.64 7.37
C LEU A 87 1.68 -4.82 7.05
N LEU A 88 1.34 -5.79 6.22
CA LEU A 88 -0.04 -6.05 5.81
C LEU A 88 -0.25 -7.50 5.39
N SER A 89 -1.51 -7.93 5.38
CA SER A 89 -1.94 -9.23 4.86
C SER A 89 -3.01 -9.05 3.78
N LEU A 90 -2.93 -9.83 2.70
CA LEU A 90 -3.91 -9.81 1.61
C LEU A 90 -4.53 -11.20 1.45
N ARG A 91 -5.84 -11.25 1.21
CA ARG A 91 -6.57 -12.48 0.88
C ARG A 91 -7.64 -12.18 -0.16
N TYR A 92 -7.77 -13.09 -1.12
CA TYR A 92 -8.92 -13.16 -2.03
C TYR A 92 -9.73 -14.40 -1.66
N SER A 93 -11.04 -14.24 -1.42
CA SER A 93 -11.92 -15.30 -0.91
C SER A 93 -13.28 -15.26 -1.57
#